data_AF-A0A554J5S4-F1
#
_entry.id   AF-A0A554J5S4-F1
#
_cell.length_a   1.000
_cell.length_b   1.000
_cell.length_c   1.000
_cell.angle_alpha   90.00
_cell.angle_beta   90.00
_cell.angle_gamma   90.00
#
_symmetry.space_group_name_H-M   'P 1'
#
loop_
_entity.id
_entity.type
_entity.pdbx_description
1 polymer ?
#
loop_
_entity_poly.entity_id
_entity_poly.type
_entity_poly.pdbx_seq_one_letter_code
_entity_poly.pdbx_strand_id
1 'polypeptide(L)'
;GRMDGKKWWVYCLTSDGEHDAGNTWEAVLFAAKSKLNNLTVIIDRNNIQIDGFTENIMPLEPLREKYEAFGWHVMEVDGHNFTEIIDACEKAKAIFNKPVVIIAHTIPGKGVDYMENRFEWHGIPPDSGDIKGAPPKGHQAEEALKELRTLGGKIKSEHE
;
A
#
# COMPACT_ATOMS: atom_id res chain seq x y z
N GLY A 1 -15.74 3.06 -19.37
CA GLY A 1 -14.72 2.04 -19.69
C GLY A 1 -15.35 0.81 -20.31
N ARG A 2 -15.65 -0.22 -19.50
CA ARG A 2 -16.26 -1.47 -19.99
C ARG A 2 -17.60 -1.27 -20.70
N MET A 3 -18.45 -0.37 -20.18
CA MET A 3 -19.73 0.01 -20.80
C MET A 3 -19.54 0.62 -22.20
N ASP A 4 -18.39 1.26 -22.45
CA ASP A 4 -18.04 1.88 -23.73
C ASP A 4 -17.20 0.94 -24.62
N GLY A 5 -17.14 -0.36 -24.29
CA GLY A 5 -16.39 -1.37 -25.03
C GLY A 5 -14.87 -1.23 -24.96
N LYS A 6 -14.35 -0.45 -24.01
CA LYS A 6 -12.92 -0.17 -23.88
C LYS A 6 -12.19 -1.31 -23.17
N LYS A 7 -10.95 -1.58 -23.59
CA LYS A 7 -10.14 -2.74 -23.17
C LYS A 7 -8.96 -2.40 -22.25
N TRP A 8 -8.96 -1.23 -21.61
CA TRP A 8 -7.90 -0.88 -20.68
C TRP A 8 -8.05 -1.58 -19.33
N TRP A 9 -6.91 -1.80 -18.70
CA TRP A 9 -6.81 -2.24 -17.32
C TRP A 9 -7.01 -1.07 -16.37
N VAL A 10 -7.66 -1.33 -15.25
CA VAL A 10 -7.88 -0.36 -14.17
C VAL A 10 -7.11 -0.85 -12.96
N TYR A 11 -6.21 -0.01 -12.47
CA TYR A 11 -5.50 -0.23 -11.22
C TYR A 11 -6.01 0.75 -10.18
N CYS A 12 -6.29 0.25 -8.99
CA CYS A 12 -6.75 1.05 -7.85
C CYS A 12 -5.81 0.79 -6.68
N LEU A 13 -5.12 1.82 -6.21
CA LEU A 13 -4.35 1.74 -4.97
C LEU A 13 -5.29 2.10 -3.82
N THR A 14 -5.20 1.35 -2.74
CA THR A 14 -5.99 1.53 -1.51
C THR A 14 -5.10 1.26 -0.31
N SER A 15 -5.41 1.80 0.87
CA SER A 15 -4.71 1.48 2.12
C SER A 15 -5.46 0.43 2.95
N ASP A 16 -4.78 -0.23 3.88
CA ASP A 16 -5.46 -1.07 4.86
C ASP A 16 -6.42 -0.27 5.76
N GLY A 17 -6.05 0.93 6.24
CA GLY A 17 -6.97 1.82 6.97
C GLY A 17 -8.26 2.21 6.20
N GLU A 18 -8.21 2.36 4.88
CA GLU A 18 -9.41 2.58 4.04
C GLU A 18 -10.41 1.40 4.07
N HIS A 19 -9.96 0.21 4.45
CA HIS A 19 -10.82 -0.99 4.55
C HIS A 19 -11.68 -1.00 5.82
N ASP A 20 -11.49 -0.05 6.74
CA ASP A 20 -12.44 0.17 7.83
C ASP A 20 -13.74 0.82 7.32
N ALA A 21 -13.73 1.41 6.13
CA ALA A 21 -14.88 2.07 5.54
C ALA A 21 -15.83 1.06 4.86
N GLY A 22 -17.10 1.05 5.27
CA GLY A 22 -18.11 0.12 4.76
C GLY A 22 -18.34 0.19 3.24
N ASN A 23 -18.22 1.39 2.66
CA ASN A 23 -18.34 1.60 1.21
C ASN A 23 -17.28 0.86 0.40
N THR A 24 -16.09 0.62 0.98
CA THR A 24 -15.05 -0.22 0.36
C THR A 24 -15.58 -1.62 0.13
N TRP A 25 -16.21 -2.22 1.14
CA TRP A 25 -16.78 -3.57 1.06
C TRP A 25 -17.98 -3.66 0.10
N GLU A 26 -18.82 -2.61 0.04
CA GLU A 26 -19.89 -2.51 -0.97
C GLU A 26 -19.32 -2.53 -2.40
N ALA A 27 -18.25 -1.78 -2.66
CA ALA A 27 -17.57 -1.76 -3.95
C ALA A 27 -16.92 -3.12 -4.28
N VAL A 28 -16.31 -3.78 -3.29
CA VAL A 28 -15.71 -5.11 -3.42
C VAL A 28 -16.75 -6.14 -3.85
N LEU A 29 -17.92 -6.15 -3.21
CA LEU A 29 -19.06 -7.01 -3.59
C LEU A 29 -19.55 -6.72 -5.01
N PHE A 30 -19.72 -5.44 -5.35
CA PHE A 30 -20.19 -5.03 -6.67
C PHE A 30 -19.25 -5.46 -7.80
N ALA A 31 -17.94 -5.30 -7.61
CA ALA A 31 -16.93 -5.65 -8.60
C ALA A 31 -16.92 -7.16 -8.90
N ALA A 32 -17.06 -8.00 -7.87
CA ALA A 32 -17.17 -9.45 -8.01
C ALA A 32 -18.45 -9.85 -8.75
N LYS A 33 -19.61 -9.33 -8.32
CA LYS A 33 -20.91 -9.56 -9.00
C LYS A 33 -20.84 -9.18 -10.49
N SER A 34 -20.13 -8.10 -10.80
CA SER A 34 -19.98 -7.58 -12.16
C SER A 34 -18.84 -8.23 -12.94
N LYS A 35 -18.12 -9.19 -12.32
CA LYS A 35 -16.95 -9.88 -12.89
C LYS A 35 -15.98 -8.90 -13.53
N LEU A 36 -15.59 -7.85 -12.81
CA LEU A 36 -14.69 -6.81 -13.30
C LEU A 36 -13.26 -7.35 -13.41
N ASN A 37 -13.02 -8.26 -14.35
CA ASN A 37 -11.74 -8.92 -14.55
C ASN A 37 -10.64 -7.97 -15.03
N ASN A 38 -10.98 -6.76 -15.49
CA ASN A 38 -10.03 -5.73 -15.84
C ASN A 38 -9.67 -4.78 -14.67
N LEU A 39 -10.18 -5.05 -13.46
CA LEU A 39 -9.88 -4.31 -12.24
C LEU A 39 -8.85 -5.09 -11.41
N THR A 40 -7.74 -4.43 -11.08
CA THR A 40 -6.76 -4.89 -10.10
C THR A 40 -6.67 -3.87 -8.97
N VAL A 41 -7.01 -4.29 -7.75
CA VAL A 41 -6.82 -3.48 -6.54
C VAL A 41 -5.45 -3.85 -5.94
N ILE A 42 -4.69 -2.86 -5.50
CA ILE A 42 -3.45 -3.04 -4.76
C ILE A 42 -3.67 -2.41 -3.39
N ILE A 43 -3.67 -3.25 -2.36
CA ILE A 43 -3.79 -2.80 -0.97
C ILE A 43 -2.37 -2.58 -0.43
N ASP A 44 -2.08 -1.35 -0.02
CA ASP A 44 -0.93 -1.03 0.82
C ASP A 44 -1.19 -1.53 2.24
N ARG A 45 -0.70 -2.73 2.55
CA ARG A 45 -0.81 -3.36 3.86
C ARG A 45 0.42 -3.01 4.68
N ASN A 46 0.39 -1.81 5.26
CA ASN A 46 1.51 -1.23 6.02
C ASN A 46 1.30 -1.24 7.55
N ASN A 47 0.15 -1.74 8.00
CA ASN A 47 -0.22 -1.95 9.39
C ASN A 47 -0.38 -0.68 10.25
N ILE A 48 -0.45 0.51 9.65
CA ILE A 48 -0.65 1.77 10.38
C ILE A 48 -1.84 2.58 9.85
N GLN A 49 -2.39 3.43 10.71
CA GLN A 49 -3.33 4.49 10.38
C GLN A 49 -3.06 5.71 11.28
N ILE A 50 -3.83 6.79 11.12
CA ILE A 50 -3.61 8.06 11.84
C ILE A 50 -3.45 7.86 13.35
N ASP A 51 -4.32 7.05 13.95
CA ASP A 51 -4.41 6.90 15.41
C ASP A 51 -3.54 5.74 15.96
N GLY A 52 -2.80 5.03 15.12
CA GLY A 52 -1.90 3.94 15.55
C GLY A 52 -1.84 2.75 14.60
N PHE A 53 -1.42 1.61 15.12
CA PHE A 53 -1.41 0.36 14.35
C PHE A 53 -2.83 -0.11 14.05
N THR A 54 -3.10 -0.56 12.83
CA THR A 54 -4.44 -1.01 12.41
C THR A 54 -4.94 -2.15 13.29
N GLU A 55 -4.09 -3.10 13.66
CA GLU A 55 -4.42 -4.20 14.57
C GLU A 55 -4.78 -3.78 16.00
N ASN A 56 -4.54 -2.52 16.38
CA ASN A 56 -4.95 -2.00 17.68
C ASN A 56 -6.23 -1.16 17.61
N ILE A 57 -6.46 -0.39 16.54
CA ILE A 57 -7.70 0.42 16.42
C ILE A 57 -8.85 -0.37 15.79
N MET A 58 -8.60 -1.09 14.69
CA MET A 58 -9.61 -1.89 13.99
C MET A 58 -8.93 -3.03 13.20
N PRO A 59 -8.86 -4.24 13.79
CA PRO A 59 -8.21 -5.38 13.14
C PRO A 59 -8.89 -5.81 11.84
N LEU A 60 -8.09 -6.01 10.78
CA LEU A 60 -8.59 -6.39 9.46
C LEU A 60 -8.47 -7.88 9.17
N GLU A 61 -7.68 -8.63 9.93
CA GLU A 61 -7.49 -10.04 9.67
C GLU A 61 -8.75 -10.88 9.97
N PRO A 62 -9.01 -11.95 9.20
CA PRO A 62 -8.25 -12.42 8.04
C PRO A 62 -8.62 -11.67 6.73
N LEU A 63 -7.70 -10.87 6.17
CA LEU A 63 -8.01 -9.97 5.03
C LEU A 63 -8.12 -10.74 3.70
N ARG A 64 -7.22 -11.69 3.45
CA ARG A 64 -7.27 -12.56 2.26
C ARG A 64 -8.61 -13.28 2.16
N GLU A 65 -9.02 -13.90 3.25
CA GLU A 65 -10.21 -14.76 3.32
C GLU A 65 -11.48 -13.95 3.11
N LYS A 66 -11.54 -12.71 3.59
CA LYS A 66 -12.66 -11.77 3.31
C LYS A 66 -12.80 -11.53 1.80
N TYR A 67 -11.70 -11.27 1.10
CA TYR A 67 -11.73 -11.08 -0.36
C TYR A 67 -12.06 -12.35 -1.13
N GLU A 68 -11.49 -13.49 -0.74
CA GLU A 68 -11.78 -14.78 -1.35
C GLU A 68 -13.27 -15.15 -1.17
N ALA A 69 -13.84 -14.91 0.01
CA ALA A 69 -15.26 -15.10 0.29
C ALA A 69 -16.16 -14.22 -0.58
N PHE A 70 -15.70 -13.01 -0.94
CA PHE A 70 -16.38 -12.13 -1.88
C PHE A 70 -16.08 -12.42 -3.36
N GLY A 71 -15.38 -13.52 -3.66
CA GLY A 71 -15.22 -14.04 -5.01
C GLY A 71 -14.06 -13.43 -5.81
N TRP A 72 -13.14 -12.74 -5.14
CA TRP A 72 -11.94 -12.16 -5.76
C TRP A 72 -10.83 -13.20 -5.97
N HIS A 73 -9.88 -12.88 -6.84
CA HIS A 73 -8.58 -13.55 -6.87
C HIS A 73 -7.62 -12.78 -5.97
N VAL A 74 -6.97 -13.44 -5.03
CA VAL A 74 -6.11 -12.79 -4.03
C VAL A 74 -4.67 -13.24 -4.21
N MET A 75 -3.78 -12.28 -4.41
CA MET A 75 -2.33 -12.46 -4.38
C MET A 75 -1.74 -11.66 -3.24
N GLU A 76 -0.65 -12.17 -2.66
CA GLU A 76 0.15 -11.47 -1.66
C GLU A 76 1.57 -11.34 -2.17
N VAL A 77 2.19 -10.21 -1.91
CA VAL A 77 3.57 -9.90 -2.33
C VAL A 77 4.30 -9.13 -1.25
N ASP A 78 5.62 -9.24 -1.25
CA ASP A 78 6.47 -8.22 -0.63
C ASP A 78 6.34 -6.92 -1.41
N GLY A 79 5.76 -5.89 -0.78
CA GLY A 79 5.52 -4.59 -1.37
C GLY A 79 6.78 -3.76 -1.63
N HIS A 80 7.96 -4.27 -1.26
CA HIS A 80 9.27 -3.70 -1.59
C HIS A 80 10.05 -4.56 -2.60
N ASN A 81 9.46 -5.65 -3.08
CA ASN A 81 10.05 -6.49 -4.12
C ASN A 81 9.43 -6.18 -5.49
N PHE A 82 10.14 -5.39 -6.29
CA PHE A 82 9.69 -5.01 -7.63
C PHE A 82 9.37 -6.21 -8.53
N THR A 83 10.13 -7.30 -8.43
CA THR A 83 9.89 -8.50 -9.24
C THR A 83 8.56 -9.13 -8.87
N GLU A 84 8.25 -9.27 -7.58
CA GLU A 84 6.97 -9.83 -7.14
C GLU A 84 5.78 -8.95 -7.54
N ILE A 85 5.91 -7.63 -7.41
CA ILE A 85 4.87 -6.67 -7.80
C ILE A 85 4.58 -6.76 -9.31
N ILE A 86 5.63 -6.75 -10.14
CA ILE A 86 5.50 -6.86 -11.61
C ILE A 86 4.86 -8.19 -11.97
N ASP A 87 5.35 -9.30 -11.40
CA ASP A 87 4.82 -10.63 -11.67
C ASP A 87 3.35 -10.76 -11.26
N ALA A 88 2.95 -10.18 -10.12
CA ALA A 88 1.57 -10.16 -9.68
C ALA A 88 0.67 -9.35 -10.62
N CYS A 89 1.15 -8.20 -11.11
CA CYS A 89 0.41 -7.39 -12.08
C CYS A 89 0.24 -8.12 -13.43
N GLU A 90 1.26 -8.83 -13.91
CA GLU A 90 1.13 -9.63 -15.14
C GLU A 90 0.22 -10.85 -14.94
N LYS A 91 0.32 -11.55 -13.80
CA LYS A 91 -0.59 -12.66 -13.45
C LYS A 91 -2.04 -12.19 -13.34
N ALA A 92 -2.29 -10.99 -12.81
CA ALA A 92 -3.63 -10.42 -12.70
C ALA A 92 -4.32 -10.32 -14.08
N LYS A 93 -3.57 -9.98 -15.14
CA LYS A 93 -4.11 -9.88 -16.50
C LYS A 93 -4.57 -11.22 -17.09
N ALA A 94 -4.04 -12.33 -16.58
CA ALA A 94 -4.45 -13.67 -16.99
C ALA A 94 -5.76 -14.13 -16.33
N ILE A 95 -6.24 -13.43 -15.29
CA ILE A 95 -7.49 -13.74 -14.60
C ILE A 95 -8.67 -13.11 -15.36
N PHE A 96 -9.54 -13.94 -15.93
CA PHE A 96 -10.59 -13.48 -16.85
C PHE A 96 -12.02 -13.50 -16.27
N ASN A 97 -12.25 -14.18 -15.15
CA ASN A 97 -13.61 -14.42 -14.63
C ASN A 97 -13.96 -13.67 -13.34
N LYS A 98 -13.01 -12.96 -12.73
CA LYS A 98 -13.17 -12.24 -11.47
C LYS A 98 -12.17 -11.08 -11.35
N PRO A 99 -12.47 -10.04 -10.53
CA PRO A 99 -11.50 -9.02 -10.19
C PRO A 99 -10.34 -9.58 -9.35
N VAL A 100 -9.23 -8.86 -9.33
CA VAL A 100 -7.99 -9.27 -8.64
C VAL A 100 -7.65 -8.25 -7.56
N VAL A 101 -7.24 -8.74 -6.39
CA VAL A 101 -6.62 -7.93 -5.34
C VAL A 101 -5.21 -8.44 -5.09
N ILE A 102 -4.27 -7.51 -4.97
CA ILE A 102 -2.89 -7.73 -4.57
C ILE A 102 -2.73 -7.08 -3.20
N ILE A 103 -2.51 -7.89 -2.17
CA ILE A 103 -2.18 -7.40 -0.83
C ILE A 103 -0.66 -7.24 -0.81
N ALA A 104 -0.18 -6.00 -0.88
CA ALA A 104 1.23 -5.68 -0.85
C ALA A 104 1.64 -5.35 0.58
N HIS A 105 2.43 -6.22 1.19
CA HIS A 105 2.94 -6.01 2.54
C HIS A 105 4.09 -5.00 2.48
N THR A 106 3.88 -3.80 3.02
CA THR A 106 4.88 -2.72 2.97
C THR A 106 5.30 -2.32 4.38
N ILE A 107 6.24 -1.36 4.43
CA ILE A 107 6.78 -0.75 5.64
C ILE A 107 6.49 0.73 5.45
N PRO A 108 5.67 1.36 6.31
CA PRO A 108 5.40 2.78 6.19
C PRO A 108 6.70 3.54 6.49
N GLY A 109 7.00 4.57 5.70
CA GLY A 109 8.26 5.32 5.83
C GLY A 109 9.51 4.58 5.30
N LYS A 110 9.34 3.52 4.49
CA LYS A 110 10.45 2.71 3.96
C LYS A 110 11.60 3.58 3.41
N GLY A 111 12.81 3.25 3.84
CA GLY A 111 14.05 3.91 3.37
C GLY A 111 14.47 5.11 4.18
N VAL A 112 13.74 5.44 5.26
CA VAL A 112 14.16 6.43 6.27
C VAL A 112 14.06 5.81 7.66
N ASP A 113 15.20 5.54 8.29
CA ASP A 113 15.33 4.71 9.49
C ASP A 113 14.47 5.21 10.66
N TYR A 114 14.41 6.53 10.87
CA TYR A 114 13.62 7.11 11.96
C TYR A 114 12.11 7.24 11.65
N MET A 115 11.69 6.92 10.42
CA MET A 115 10.29 6.91 9.98
C MET A 115 9.71 5.50 9.80
N GLU A 116 10.54 4.47 9.59
CA GLU A 116 10.07 3.11 9.34
C GLU A 116 9.19 2.58 10.50
N ASN A 117 8.00 2.05 10.17
CA ASN A 117 7.04 1.45 11.12
C ASN A 117 6.50 2.43 12.18
N ARG A 118 6.38 3.71 11.83
CA ARG A 118 5.95 4.76 12.77
C ARG A 118 4.77 5.57 12.25
N PHE A 119 3.62 5.37 12.88
CA PHE A 119 2.37 6.04 12.48
C PHE A 119 2.40 7.55 12.68
N GLU A 120 3.29 8.07 13.55
CA GLU A 120 3.45 9.53 13.74
C GLU A 120 3.80 10.23 12.43
N TRP A 121 4.52 9.55 11.54
CA TRP A 121 4.93 10.07 10.23
C TRP A 121 3.87 9.94 9.13
N HIS A 122 2.69 9.39 9.44
CA HIS A 122 1.60 9.29 8.47
C HIS A 122 1.12 10.67 7.98
N GLY A 123 1.04 11.64 8.89
CA GLY A 123 0.49 12.97 8.60
C GLY A 123 1.34 14.15 9.08
N ILE A 124 2.47 13.92 9.76
CA ILE A 124 3.33 14.98 10.27
C ILE A 124 4.44 15.27 9.25
N PRO A 125 4.50 16.49 8.67
CA PRO A 125 5.62 16.87 7.83
C PRO A 125 6.92 16.92 8.66
N PRO A 126 8.07 16.53 8.08
CA PRO A 126 9.38 16.77 8.68
C PRO A 126 9.54 18.23 9.11
N ASP A 127 10.23 18.43 10.23
CA ASP A 127 10.52 19.73 10.86
C ASP A 127 9.31 20.50 11.41
N SER A 128 8.13 19.86 11.47
CA SER A 128 6.96 20.43 12.15
C SER A 128 7.16 20.53 13.66
N GLY A 129 7.92 19.61 14.26
CA GLY A 129 8.23 19.55 15.69
C GLY A 129 9.28 18.50 16.01
N ASP A 130 9.74 18.48 17.27
CA ASP A 130 10.60 17.40 17.75
C ASP A 130 9.77 16.15 18.00
N ILE A 131 10.16 15.06 17.33
CA ILE A 131 9.52 13.75 17.48
C ILE A 131 10.52 12.82 18.14
N LYS A 132 10.09 12.11 19.20
CA LYS A 132 10.96 11.16 19.91
C LYS A 132 11.53 10.13 18.94
N GLY A 133 12.84 9.90 19.00
CA GLY A 133 13.53 8.93 18.13
C GLY A 133 13.77 9.42 16.70
N ALA A 134 13.46 10.69 16.40
CA ALA A 134 13.82 11.35 15.15
C ALA A 134 14.94 12.38 15.38
N PRO A 135 15.60 12.84 14.30
CA PRO A 135 16.53 13.96 14.37
C PRO A 135 15.87 15.23 14.92
N PRO A 136 16.64 16.17 15.48
CA PRO A 136 16.11 17.45 15.94
C PRO A 136 15.38 18.18 14.80
N LYS A 137 14.35 18.94 15.16
CA LYS A 137 13.68 19.84 14.22
C LYS A 137 14.71 20.73 13.50
N GLY A 138 14.57 20.81 12.18
CA GLY A 138 15.46 21.53 11.27
C GLY A 138 16.42 20.61 10.50
N HIS A 139 16.57 19.36 10.93
CA HIS A 139 17.45 18.37 10.29
C HIS A 139 16.71 17.14 9.74
N GLN A 140 15.42 16.97 10.05
CA GLN A 140 14.69 15.76 9.70
C GLN A 140 14.61 15.61 8.17
N ALA A 141 14.18 16.64 7.44
CA ALA A 141 14.06 16.56 5.99
C ALA A 141 15.42 16.29 5.30
N GLU A 142 16.49 16.91 5.78
CA GLU A 142 17.84 16.73 5.24
C GLU A 142 18.34 15.29 5.42
N GLU A 143 18.19 14.73 6.62
CA GLU A 143 18.61 13.36 6.92
C GLU A 143 17.79 12.32 6.14
N ALA A 144 16.46 12.47 6.08
CA ALA A 144 15.61 11.61 5.26
C ALA A 144 16.03 11.62 3.78
N LEU A 145 16.28 12.81 3.22
CA LEU A 145 16.73 12.92 1.82
C LEU A 145 18.09 12.27 1.62
N LYS A 146 19.01 12.40 2.58
CA LYS A 146 20.33 11.77 2.52
C LYS A 146 20.21 10.24 2.51
N GLU A 147 19.39 9.67 3.39
CA GLU A 147 19.17 8.22 3.44
C GLU A 147 18.55 7.68 2.15
N LEU A 148 17.50 8.34 1.65
CA LEU A 148 16.85 7.96 0.40
C LEU A 148 17.79 8.03 -0.80
N ARG A 149 18.56 9.12 -0.93
CA ARG A 149 19.49 9.35 -2.05
C ARG A 149 20.68 8.41 -2.06
N THR A 150 21.06 7.89 -0.91
CA THR A 150 22.20 6.97 -0.77
C THR A 150 21.75 5.51 -0.62
N LEU A 151 20.44 5.24 -0.61
CA LEU A 151 19.86 3.94 -0.25
C LEU A 151 20.43 3.41 1.09
N GLY A 152 20.49 4.29 2.10
CA GLY A 152 21.14 4.00 3.38
C GLY A 152 22.65 3.78 3.25
N GLY A 153 23.32 4.55 2.40
CA GLY A 153 24.77 4.44 2.16
C GLY A 153 25.22 3.35 1.18
N LYS A 154 24.30 2.65 0.50
CA LYS A 154 24.64 1.62 -0.51
C LYS A 154 25.10 2.19 -1.84
N ILE A 155 24.72 3.42 -2.15
CA ILE A 155 25.11 4.14 -3.37
C ILE A 155 25.60 5.54 -3.03
N LYS A 156 26.45 6.11 -3.90
CA LYS A 156 26.82 7.53 -3.83
C LYS A 156 25.75 8.37 -4.50
N SER A 157 25.30 9.43 -3.84
CA SER A 157 24.34 10.36 -4.44
C SER A 157 25.01 11.28 -5.46
N GLU A 158 24.26 11.69 -6.49
CA GLU A 158 24.65 12.77 -7.42
C GLU A 158 24.75 14.15 -6.75
N HIS A 159 24.23 14.28 -5.53
CA HIS A 159 24.28 15.48 -4.71
C HIS A 159 25.43 15.48 -3.67
N GLU A 160 26.30 14.46 -3.69
CA GLU A 160 27.49 14.32 -2.83
C GLU A 160 28.82 14.52 -3.57
#